data_AF-A0AAU8XK59-F1
#
_entry.id   AF-A0AAU8XK59-F1
#
_cell.length_a   1.000
_cell.length_b   1.000
_cell.length_c   1.000
_cell.angle_alpha   90.00
_cell.angle_beta   90.00
_cell.angle_gamma   90.00
#
_symmetry.space_group_name_H-M   'P 1'
#
loop_
_entity.id
_entity.type
_entity.pdbx_description
1 polymer ?
#
loop_
_entity_poly.entity_id
_entity_poly.type
_entity_poly.pdbx_seq_one_letter_code
_entity_poly.pdbx_strand_id
1 'polypeptide(L)'
;MLRFAAWANLPKPCASYRDRQSGLMQFVAFRNMFMPLTHRFSLKIPAARQFASCAALAAAVLLPVGAAHAATPPIVVTEGIKAFRLCTGPDNLSHVIEGSIDQKVMTDVSALHFKETPAHSKYDWHAAPEEQYVITLSGTLEFSTTGGENFVLHPGEVLLAQDTTGPGHRWKLLDDQPWRRAYIITKPGDKAAFVPKAGAADKGC
;
A
#
# COMPACT_ATOMS: atom_id res chain seq x y z
N MET A 1 8.06 58.23 17.23
CA MET A 1 9.18 57.35 17.61
C MET A 1 9.14 56.17 16.65
N LEU A 2 9.97 56.19 15.59
CA LEU A 2 11.22 55.42 15.45
C LEU A 2 10.96 53.88 15.48
N ARG A 3 11.41 53.01 14.56
CA ARG A 3 11.97 53.01 13.20
C ARG A 3 12.20 51.50 12.86
N PHE A 4 11.91 51.09 11.62
CA PHE A 4 12.51 50.02 10.77
C PHE A 4 12.90 48.60 11.30
N ALA A 5 12.40 47.57 10.58
CA ALA A 5 13.18 46.60 9.78
C ALA A 5 12.19 45.76 8.92
N ALA A 6 11.91 46.12 7.66
CA ALA A 6 12.64 45.72 6.44
C ALA A 6 12.68 44.19 6.20
N TRP A 7 11.65 43.68 5.51
CA TRP A 7 11.67 42.37 4.84
C TRP A 7 12.13 42.60 3.40
N ALA A 8 13.35 42.19 3.08
CA ALA A 8 13.86 42.12 1.72
C ALA A 8 14.69 40.84 1.58
N ASN A 9 14.21 39.91 0.74
CA ASN A 9 14.98 39.13 -0.25
C ASN A 9 14.24 37.84 -0.61
N LEU A 10 13.44 37.92 -1.66
CA LEU A 10 13.11 36.79 -2.55
C LEU A 10 14.05 36.85 -3.75
N PRO A 11 14.51 35.70 -4.24
CA PRO A 11 14.65 35.50 -5.68
C PRO A 11 13.73 34.39 -6.21
N LYS A 12 13.21 34.66 -7.41
CA LYS A 12 12.36 33.83 -8.27
C LYS A 12 13.16 32.72 -9.01
N PRO A 13 12.49 31.71 -9.60
CA PRO A 13 13.09 30.47 -10.11
C PRO A 13 13.44 30.54 -11.61
N CYS A 14 14.39 29.72 -12.07
CA CYS A 14 14.37 28.98 -13.35
C CYS A 14 15.68 28.22 -13.62
N ALA A 15 15.59 26.92 -13.95
CA ALA A 15 16.33 26.18 -14.99
C ALA A 15 16.10 24.66 -14.77
N SER A 16 15.13 24.07 -15.47
CA SER A 16 15.34 23.27 -16.69
C SER A 16 16.13 21.97 -16.46
N TYR A 17 15.40 20.90 -16.16
CA TYR A 17 15.83 19.51 -16.25
C TYR A 17 15.80 19.07 -17.73
N ARG A 18 16.94 19.17 -18.42
CA ARG A 18 17.23 18.50 -19.69
C ARG A 18 18.75 18.43 -19.87
N ASP A 19 19.18 17.38 -20.56
CA ASP A 19 20.57 17.03 -20.93
C ASP A 19 21.48 16.43 -19.86
N ARG A 20 21.48 15.09 -19.81
CA ARG A 20 22.71 14.34 -20.08
C ARG A 20 22.44 12.86 -20.41
N GLN A 21 22.27 12.54 -21.70
CA GLN A 21 22.44 11.17 -22.18
C GLN A 21 22.87 11.16 -23.65
N SER A 22 24.16 10.98 -23.90
CA SER A 22 24.69 10.55 -25.20
C SER A 22 26.14 10.08 -25.07
N GLY A 23 26.41 8.85 -25.52
CA GLY A 23 27.73 8.37 -25.92
C GLY A 23 28.31 7.24 -25.06
N LEU A 24 28.16 5.98 -25.49
CA LEU A 24 29.18 5.32 -26.31
C LEU A 24 28.70 3.92 -26.72
N MET A 25 28.68 3.69 -28.02
CA MET A 25 28.60 2.38 -28.66
C MET A 25 29.93 1.65 -28.50
N GLN A 26 29.91 0.38 -28.11
CA GLN A 26 30.93 -0.58 -28.51
C GLN A 26 30.29 -1.88 -28.98
N PHE A 27 30.51 -2.14 -30.26
CA PHE A 27 30.29 -3.40 -30.95
C PHE A 27 31.30 -4.44 -30.46
N VAL A 28 30.83 -5.64 -30.13
CA VAL A 28 31.63 -6.86 -30.32
C VAL A 28 30.76 -7.87 -31.05
N ALA A 29 31.23 -8.23 -32.23
CA ALA A 29 30.63 -9.19 -33.14
C ALA A 29 30.82 -10.62 -32.63
N PHE A 30 29.78 -11.45 -32.72
CA PHE A 30 29.95 -12.89 -32.89
C PHE A 30 29.05 -13.34 -34.03
N ARG A 31 29.69 -13.73 -35.13
CA ARG A 31 29.07 -14.29 -36.33
C ARG A 31 29.47 -15.74 -36.45
N ASN A 32 28.50 -16.51 -36.96
CA ASN A 32 28.58 -17.80 -37.64
C ASN A 32 28.63 -19.07 -36.77
N MET A 33 27.60 -19.93 -36.90
CA MET A 33 27.66 -21.00 -37.90
C MET A 33 26.25 -21.53 -38.29
N PHE A 34 25.94 -21.43 -39.58
CA PHE A 34 25.00 -22.23 -40.38
C PHE A 34 25.40 -23.73 -40.28
N MET A 35 24.62 -24.81 -40.46
CA MET A 35 23.36 -25.12 -41.17
C MET A 35 22.97 -26.61 -40.84
N PRO A 36 21.97 -27.27 -41.46
CA PRO A 36 21.10 -28.26 -40.81
C PRO A 36 21.36 -29.71 -41.28
N LEU A 37 20.69 -30.71 -40.69
CA LEU A 37 20.38 -31.92 -41.44
C LEU A 37 19.12 -32.64 -40.92
N THR A 38 18.25 -32.89 -41.89
CA THR A 38 17.05 -33.72 -41.89
C THR A 38 17.34 -35.17 -41.50
N HIS A 39 16.44 -35.83 -40.76
CA HIS A 39 16.15 -37.25 -41.00
C HIS A 39 14.71 -37.61 -40.66
N ARG A 40 13.95 -37.93 -41.72
CA ARG A 40 12.75 -38.78 -41.68
C ARG A 40 13.20 -40.21 -41.37
N PHE A 41 12.53 -40.90 -40.46
CA PHE A 41 12.49 -42.37 -40.49
C PHE A 41 11.07 -42.87 -40.26
N SER A 42 10.72 -43.84 -41.11
CA SER A 42 9.41 -44.39 -41.36
C SER A 42 9.15 -45.63 -40.52
N LEU A 43 7.86 -45.77 -40.16
CA LEU A 43 7.10 -46.89 -39.58
C LEU A 43 7.65 -48.32 -39.71
N LYS A 44 7.50 -49.10 -38.63
CA LYS A 44 7.06 -50.51 -38.69
C LYS A 44 6.09 -50.85 -37.55
N ILE A 45 4.91 -51.36 -37.94
CA ILE A 45 3.85 -51.96 -37.11
C ILE A 45 4.08 -53.49 -37.08
N PRO A 46 3.73 -54.20 -36.00
CA PRO A 46 2.62 -55.16 -36.05
C PRO A 46 1.71 -55.00 -34.81
N ALA A 47 0.41 -54.74 -34.97
CA ALA A 47 -0.65 -55.69 -35.23
C ALA A 47 -0.82 -56.77 -34.13
N ALA A 48 -1.58 -56.41 -33.09
CA ALA A 48 -2.41 -57.38 -32.37
C ALA A 48 -3.75 -56.71 -32.04
N ARG A 49 -4.79 -57.18 -32.74
CA ARG A 49 -6.19 -56.86 -32.52
C ARG A 49 -6.63 -57.38 -31.16
N GLN A 50 -7.28 -56.54 -30.37
CA GLN A 50 -8.35 -56.98 -29.48
C GLN A 50 -9.49 -55.98 -29.56
N PHE A 51 -10.61 -56.47 -30.10
CA PHE A 51 -11.88 -55.78 -30.15
C PHE A 51 -12.46 -55.76 -28.73
N ALA A 52 -12.71 -54.56 -28.21
CA ALA A 52 -13.68 -54.36 -27.15
C ALA A 52 -14.33 -52.97 -27.37
N SER A 53 -15.44 -52.97 -28.10
CA SER A 53 -16.42 -51.89 -28.01
C SER A 53 -16.87 -51.76 -26.57
N CYS A 54 -16.83 -50.54 -26.01
CA CYS A 54 -17.82 -50.09 -25.05
C CYS A 54 -17.74 -48.56 -24.90
N ALA A 55 -18.76 -47.90 -25.45
CA ALA A 55 -19.36 -46.64 -25.06
C ALA A 55 -18.44 -45.49 -24.58
N ALA A 56 -18.36 -44.46 -25.42
CA ALA A 56 -18.01 -43.11 -24.98
C ALA A 56 -19.06 -42.61 -23.97
N LEU A 57 -18.65 -42.42 -22.72
CA LEU A 57 -19.35 -41.57 -21.75
C LEU A 57 -18.49 -40.32 -21.54
N ALA A 58 -18.70 -39.32 -22.39
CA ALA A 58 -18.23 -37.97 -22.10
C ALA A 58 -19.14 -37.39 -21.01
N ALA A 59 -18.78 -37.62 -19.74
CA ALA A 59 -19.41 -36.93 -18.63
C ALA A 59 -18.92 -35.48 -18.62
N ALA A 60 -19.70 -34.57 -19.21
CA ALA A 60 -19.52 -33.14 -19.05
C ALA A 60 -19.77 -32.79 -17.57
N VAL A 61 -18.72 -32.67 -16.78
CA VAL A 61 -18.78 -32.16 -15.41
C VAL A 61 -19.00 -30.65 -15.50
N LEU A 62 -20.26 -30.22 -15.50
CA LEU A 62 -20.63 -28.84 -15.23
C LEU A 62 -20.31 -28.55 -13.76
N LEU A 63 -19.13 -27.98 -13.50
CA LEU A 63 -18.85 -27.38 -12.20
C LEU A 63 -19.78 -26.17 -12.04
N PRO A 64 -20.59 -26.09 -10.97
CA PRO A 64 -21.27 -24.84 -10.67
C PRO A 64 -20.19 -23.80 -10.34
N VAL A 65 -20.19 -22.70 -11.09
CA VAL A 65 -19.50 -21.47 -10.67
C VAL A 65 -20.19 -21.02 -9.39
N GLY A 66 -19.68 -21.47 -8.26
CA GLY A 66 -20.08 -20.97 -6.96
C GLY A 66 -19.74 -19.48 -6.93
N ALA A 67 -20.77 -18.63 -6.88
CA ALA A 67 -20.58 -17.24 -6.54
C ALA A 67 -19.92 -17.19 -5.17
N ALA A 68 -18.63 -16.85 -5.14
CA ALA A 68 -17.94 -16.50 -3.92
C ALA A 68 -18.69 -15.29 -3.33
N HIS A 69 -19.59 -15.55 -2.39
CA HIS A 69 -20.10 -14.51 -1.52
C HIS A 69 -18.87 -13.98 -0.79
N ALA A 70 -18.43 -12.79 -1.17
CA ALA A 70 -17.54 -11.99 -0.34
C ALA A 70 -18.25 -11.89 1.02
N ALA A 71 -17.74 -12.62 2.01
CA ALA A 71 -18.25 -12.55 3.36
C ALA A 71 -18.06 -11.09 3.80
N THR A 72 -19.16 -10.35 3.94
CA THR A 72 -19.13 -9.04 4.58
C THR A 72 -18.58 -9.27 5.98
N PRO A 73 -17.38 -8.76 6.32
CA PRO A 73 -16.85 -8.94 7.66
C PRO A 73 -17.84 -8.35 8.67
N PRO A 74 -17.97 -8.95 9.86
CA PRO A 74 -18.88 -8.44 10.89
C PRO A 74 -18.52 -6.99 11.18
N ILE A 75 -19.51 -6.10 11.04
CA ILE A 75 -19.38 -4.70 11.43
C ILE A 75 -19.23 -4.70 12.95
N VAL A 76 -18.01 -4.65 13.44
CA VAL A 76 -17.73 -4.33 14.84
C VAL A 76 -18.08 -2.87 15.00
N VAL A 77 -19.28 -2.59 15.50
CA VAL A 77 -19.74 -1.24 15.79
C VAL A 77 -18.92 -0.71 16.97
N THR A 78 -17.77 -0.14 16.66
CA THR A 78 -17.17 0.91 17.49
C THR A 78 -18.06 2.14 17.29
N GLU A 79 -18.37 2.90 18.36
CA GLU A 79 -19.08 4.17 18.18
C GLU A 79 -18.15 5.14 17.40
N GLY A 80 -18.19 5.11 16.07
CA GLY A 80 -17.41 6.02 15.22
C GLY A 80 -16.75 5.35 14.02
N ILE A 81 -15.89 6.11 13.33
CA ILE A 81 -15.12 5.61 12.18
C ILE A 81 -13.94 4.80 12.70
N LYS A 82 -13.79 3.55 12.25
CA LYS A 82 -12.66 2.70 12.62
C LYS A 82 -11.33 3.38 12.30
N ALA A 83 -10.40 3.30 13.25
CA ALA A 83 -9.13 3.97 13.15
C ALA A 83 -7.98 3.13 13.70
N PHE A 84 -6.78 3.46 13.24
CA PHE A 84 -5.52 2.98 13.79
C PHE A 84 -4.68 4.17 14.21
N ARG A 85 -4.02 4.08 15.37
CA ARG A 85 -3.04 5.06 15.82
C ARG A 85 -1.67 4.41 15.78
N LEU A 86 -0.77 5.00 15.00
CA LEU A 86 0.66 4.70 15.07
C LEU A 86 1.32 5.62 16.06
N CYS A 87 2.24 5.09 16.85
CA CYS A 87 2.98 5.85 17.84
C CYS A 87 4.37 5.26 18.05
N THR A 88 5.32 6.08 18.51
CA THR A 88 6.63 5.59 18.93
C THR A 88 6.58 5.23 20.41
N GLY A 89 6.86 3.96 20.73
CA GLY A 89 6.90 3.45 22.10
C GLY A 89 8.19 3.83 22.85
N PRO A 90 8.27 3.53 24.15
CA PRO A 90 9.49 3.74 24.95
C PRO A 90 10.71 2.94 24.47
N ASP A 91 10.49 1.89 23.69
CA ASP A 91 11.53 1.08 23.04
C ASP A 91 12.07 1.71 21.75
N ASN A 92 11.60 2.91 21.39
CA ASN A 92 11.94 3.64 20.17
C ASN A 92 11.50 2.89 18.88
N LEU A 93 10.53 1.98 18.99
CA LEU A 93 9.88 1.31 17.87
C LEU A 93 8.49 1.88 17.63
N SER A 94 7.99 1.73 16.41
CA SER A 94 6.61 2.07 16.09
C SER A 94 5.68 0.94 16.55
N HIS A 95 4.53 1.32 17.11
CA HIS A 95 3.44 0.42 17.49
C HIS A 95 2.12 0.89 16.89
N VAL A 96 1.15 -0.02 16.82
CA VAL A 96 -0.22 0.28 16.39
C VAL A 96 -1.22 0.00 17.51
N ILE A 97 -2.18 0.91 17.65
CA ILE A 97 -3.37 0.77 18.50
C ILE A 97 -4.61 0.84 17.61
N GLU A 98 -5.48 -0.18 17.68
CA GLU A 98 -6.79 -0.16 17.01
C GLU A 98 -7.81 0.59 17.86
N GLY A 99 -8.69 1.36 17.22
CA GLY A 99 -9.72 2.15 17.87
C GLY A 99 -10.72 2.76 16.89
N SER A 100 -11.26 3.92 17.26
CA SER A 100 -12.21 4.68 16.45
C SER A 100 -12.05 6.19 16.65
N ILE A 101 -12.57 6.98 15.72
CA ILE A 101 -12.68 8.43 15.86
C ILE A 101 -14.00 8.79 16.57
N ASP A 102 -13.92 9.58 17.65
CA ASP A 102 -15.08 10.15 18.33
C ASP A 102 -15.76 11.21 17.45
N GLN A 103 -16.97 10.88 17.01
CA GLN A 103 -17.83 11.70 16.15
C GLN A 103 -18.31 13.00 16.82
N LYS A 104 -18.17 13.12 18.15
CA LYS A 104 -18.58 14.30 18.93
C LYS A 104 -17.45 15.31 19.05
N VAL A 105 -16.21 14.93 18.74
CA VAL A 105 -15.04 15.80 18.82
C VAL A 105 -14.90 16.57 17.51
N MET A 106 -14.83 17.89 17.60
CA MET A 106 -14.39 18.73 16.49
C MET A 106 -12.90 19.01 16.65
N THR A 107 -12.14 18.71 15.59
CA THR A 107 -10.69 18.90 15.54
C THR A 107 -10.36 20.16 14.75
N ASP A 108 -9.55 21.02 15.34
CA ASP A 108 -9.03 22.24 14.75
C ASP A 108 -7.88 21.90 13.78
N VAL A 109 -8.08 22.22 12.50
CA VAL A 109 -7.13 21.89 11.42
C VAL A 109 -6.23 23.08 11.11
N SER A 110 -4.93 22.83 10.97
CA SER A 110 -3.95 23.81 10.49
C SER A 110 -3.72 23.69 8.97
N ALA A 111 -3.78 22.47 8.43
CA ALA A 111 -3.68 22.23 7.00
C ALA A 111 -4.40 20.95 6.55
N LEU A 112 -4.85 20.95 5.29
CA LEU A 112 -5.44 19.81 4.58
C LEU A 112 -4.70 19.64 3.26
N HIS A 113 -4.27 18.41 2.94
CA HIS A 113 -3.57 18.10 1.71
C HIS A 113 -4.05 16.78 1.11
N PHE A 114 -4.35 16.77 -0.19
CA PHE A 114 -4.74 15.56 -0.91
C PHE A 114 -3.56 14.99 -1.69
N LYS A 115 -3.46 13.66 -1.72
CA LYS A 115 -2.41 12.98 -2.48
C LYS A 115 -2.90 11.68 -3.09
N GLU A 116 -2.37 11.38 -4.26
CA GLU A 116 -2.51 10.09 -4.93
C GLU A 116 -1.16 9.38 -5.02
N THR A 117 -1.15 8.08 -4.79
CA THR A 117 -0.01 7.20 -5.10
C THR A 117 -0.48 6.09 -6.05
N PRO A 118 0.28 5.76 -7.12
CA PRO A 118 -0.11 4.70 -8.06
C PRO A 118 -0.31 3.33 -7.40
N ALA A 119 -1.15 2.49 -8.02
CA ALA A 119 -1.36 1.10 -7.61
C ALA A 119 -0.04 0.31 -7.50
N HIS A 120 -0.04 -0.75 -6.67
CA HIS A 120 1.12 -1.59 -6.38
C HIS A 120 2.34 -0.89 -5.76
N SER A 121 2.21 0.39 -5.42
CA SER A 121 3.27 1.12 -4.73
C SER A 121 3.49 0.59 -3.31
N LYS A 122 4.70 0.80 -2.82
CA LYS A 122 5.12 0.56 -1.44
C LYS A 122 6.04 1.67 -0.98
N TYR A 123 6.14 1.86 0.32
CA TYR A 123 7.16 2.72 0.91
C TYR A 123 7.83 1.95 2.06
N ASP A 124 9.15 1.80 1.95
CA ASP A 124 9.96 1.11 2.93
C ASP A 124 10.04 1.87 4.26
N TRP A 125 10.64 1.28 5.29
CA TRP A 125 10.69 1.82 6.67
C TRP A 125 10.97 3.33 6.76
N HIS A 126 10.06 4.06 7.39
CA HIS A 126 10.14 5.49 7.63
C HIS A 126 9.30 5.89 8.86
N ALA A 127 9.75 6.92 9.58
CA ALA A 127 8.91 7.63 10.54
C ALA A 127 7.88 8.51 9.81
N ALA A 128 6.76 8.78 10.47
CA ALA A 128 5.84 9.82 10.02
C ALA A 128 6.55 11.18 10.01
N PRO A 129 6.41 12.02 8.96
CA PRO A 129 7.11 13.30 8.90
C PRO A 129 6.60 14.31 9.93
N GLU A 130 5.34 14.17 10.34
CA GLU A 130 4.67 14.94 11.39
C GLU A 130 3.42 14.21 11.84
N GLU A 131 2.89 14.59 13.00
CA GLU A 131 1.62 14.08 13.50
C GLU A 131 0.47 14.49 12.57
N GLN A 132 -0.22 13.50 12.00
CA GLN A 132 -1.29 13.78 11.06
C GLN A 132 -2.32 12.66 10.99
N TYR A 133 -3.56 13.03 10.71
CA TYR A 133 -4.56 12.08 10.26
C TYR A 133 -4.37 11.79 8.77
N VAL A 134 -4.59 10.54 8.39
CA VAL A 134 -4.65 10.07 7.01
C VAL A 134 -6.00 9.39 6.82
N ILE A 135 -6.86 10.02 6.03
CA ILE A 135 -8.16 9.47 5.65
C ILE A 135 -7.98 8.76 4.31
N THR A 136 -8.13 7.44 4.29
CA THR A 136 -8.01 6.66 3.05
C THR A 136 -9.32 6.71 2.28
N LEU A 137 -9.27 7.24 1.06
CA LEU A 137 -10.43 7.42 0.17
C LEU A 137 -10.54 6.28 -0.85
N SER A 138 -9.40 5.73 -1.29
CA SER A 138 -9.32 4.53 -2.15
C SER A 138 -7.98 3.82 -1.93
N GLY A 139 -7.91 2.56 -2.33
CA GLY A 139 -6.74 1.70 -2.13
C GLY A 139 -6.75 1.04 -0.76
N THR A 140 -6.24 -0.20 -0.70
CA THR A 140 -6.14 -1.00 0.53
C THR A 140 -4.67 -1.25 0.84
N LEU A 141 -4.24 -0.92 2.06
CA LEU A 141 -2.83 -0.95 2.43
C LEU A 141 -2.57 -1.95 3.55
N GLU A 142 -1.51 -2.74 3.44
CA GLU A 142 -0.90 -3.41 4.59
C GLU A 142 0.18 -2.50 5.15
N PHE A 143 0.09 -2.21 6.45
CA PHE A 143 1.13 -1.56 7.23
C PHE A 143 1.86 -2.60 8.09
N SER A 144 3.18 -2.43 8.22
CA SER A 144 4.00 -3.11 9.22
C SER A 144 4.68 -2.07 10.10
N THR A 145 4.70 -2.31 11.40
CA THR A 145 5.43 -1.49 12.36
C THR A 145 6.77 -2.14 12.73
N THR A 146 7.71 -1.35 13.21
CA THR A 146 9.00 -1.88 13.70
C THR A 146 8.88 -2.61 15.03
N GLY A 147 7.78 -2.43 15.78
CA GLY A 147 7.38 -3.26 16.91
C GLY A 147 6.89 -4.66 16.54
N GLY A 148 6.80 -4.98 15.24
CA GLY A 148 6.44 -6.31 14.72
C GLY A 148 4.94 -6.51 14.49
N GLU A 149 4.13 -5.48 14.64
CA GLU A 149 2.70 -5.53 14.36
C GLU A 149 2.38 -5.28 12.88
N ASN A 150 1.27 -5.84 12.41
CA ASN A 150 0.75 -5.59 11.07
C ASN A 150 -0.74 -5.31 11.14
N PHE A 151 -1.24 -4.42 10.28
CA PHE A 151 -2.65 -4.15 10.12
C PHE A 151 -2.98 -3.75 8.68
N VAL A 152 -4.25 -3.93 8.31
CA VAL A 152 -4.76 -3.52 7.00
C VAL A 152 -5.63 -2.28 7.18
N LEU A 153 -5.31 -1.24 6.42
CA LEU A 153 -6.08 0.00 6.36
C LEU A 153 -6.94 0.00 5.09
N HIS A 154 -8.25 0.13 5.27
CA HIS A 154 -9.22 0.14 4.18
C HIS A 154 -9.72 1.56 3.85
N PRO A 155 -10.30 1.76 2.65
CA PRO A 155 -11.05 2.97 2.35
C PRO A 155 -12.16 3.21 3.37
N GLY A 156 -12.30 4.47 3.80
CA GLY A 156 -13.25 4.88 4.84
C GLY A 156 -12.71 4.76 6.27
N GLU A 157 -11.54 4.15 6.48
CA GLU A 157 -10.86 4.11 7.78
C GLU A 157 -9.85 5.26 7.92
N VAL A 158 -9.47 5.54 9.17
CA VAL A 158 -8.55 6.63 9.52
C VAL A 158 -7.26 6.09 10.14
N LEU A 159 -6.13 6.62 9.72
CA LEU A 159 -4.84 6.41 10.38
C LEU A 159 -4.41 7.70 11.07
N LEU A 160 -4.13 7.65 12.37
CA LEU A 160 -3.45 8.72 13.10
C LEU A 160 -1.97 8.35 13.17
N ALA A 161 -1.14 9.01 12.35
CA ALA A 161 0.28 8.75 12.27
C ALA A 161 1.04 9.67 13.23
N GLN A 162 1.41 9.16 14.41
CA GLN A 162 2.18 9.90 15.44
C GLN A 162 3.53 9.25 15.76
N ASP A 163 3.92 8.23 15.01
CA ASP A 163 5.24 7.62 15.09
C ASP A 163 6.29 8.47 14.34
N THR A 164 6.49 9.70 14.82
CA THR A 164 7.36 10.70 14.17
C THR A 164 8.85 10.55 14.53
N THR A 165 9.19 9.56 15.35
CA THR A 165 10.55 9.26 15.78
C THR A 165 10.85 7.77 15.65
N GLY A 166 12.13 7.41 15.65
CA GLY A 166 12.56 6.03 15.47
C GLY A 166 12.48 5.55 14.02
N PRO A 167 12.57 4.22 13.78
CA PRO A 167 12.54 3.66 12.43
C PRO A 167 11.14 3.66 11.77
N GLY A 168 10.08 3.82 12.57
CA GLY A 168 8.71 4.01 12.10
C GLY A 168 8.05 2.75 11.53
N HIS A 169 7.35 2.92 10.42
CA HIS A 169 6.52 1.91 9.77
C HIS A 169 6.86 1.79 8.27
N ARG A 170 6.31 0.77 7.62
CA ARG A 170 6.29 0.64 6.16
C ARG A 170 4.89 0.28 5.70
N TRP A 171 4.61 0.49 4.42
CA TRP A 171 3.35 0.06 3.84
C TRP A 171 3.49 -0.40 2.39
N LYS A 172 2.54 -1.21 1.94
CA LYS A 172 2.34 -1.57 0.54
C LYS A 172 0.85 -1.62 0.19
N LEU A 173 0.51 -1.28 -1.05
CA LEU A 173 -0.82 -1.51 -1.59
C LEU A 173 -1.06 -3.00 -1.84
N LEU A 174 -2.25 -3.48 -1.46
CA LEU A 174 -2.68 -4.86 -1.63
C LEU A 174 -3.59 -5.06 -2.86
N ASP A 175 -4.20 -3.98 -3.35
CA ASP A 175 -5.14 -3.99 -4.45
C ASP A 175 -4.64 -3.20 -5.67
N ASP A 176 -5.44 -3.24 -6.74
CA ASP A 176 -5.14 -2.60 -8.03
C ASP A 176 -5.58 -1.12 -8.05
N GLN A 177 -6.02 -0.57 -6.91
CA GLN A 177 -6.48 0.80 -6.82
C GLN A 177 -5.33 1.74 -6.43
N PRO A 178 -5.30 2.98 -6.93
CA PRO A 178 -4.38 3.99 -6.40
C PRO A 178 -4.75 4.34 -4.95
N TRP A 179 -3.75 4.68 -4.15
CA TRP A 179 -3.99 5.22 -2.81
C TRP A 179 -4.34 6.70 -2.90
N ARG A 180 -5.63 7.01 -2.81
CA ARG A 180 -6.12 8.39 -2.68
C ARG A 180 -6.42 8.66 -1.22
N ARG A 181 -5.97 9.81 -0.74
CA ARG A 181 -6.13 10.19 0.67
C ARG A 181 -6.18 11.68 0.90
N ALA A 182 -6.69 12.03 2.07
CA ALA A 182 -6.52 13.33 2.68
C ALA A 182 -5.58 13.21 3.89
N TYR A 183 -4.58 14.07 3.94
CA TYR A 183 -3.76 14.34 5.12
C TYR A 183 -4.32 15.55 5.85
N ILE A 184 -4.48 15.45 7.17
CA ILE A 184 -4.96 16.54 8.01
C ILE A 184 -3.96 16.74 9.15
N ILE A 185 -3.40 17.94 9.21
CA ILE A 185 -2.51 18.37 10.27
C ILE A 185 -3.34 19.19 11.25
N THR A 186 -3.29 18.84 12.54
CA THR A 186 -4.04 19.54 13.58
C THR A 186 -3.30 20.80 14.03
N LYS A 187 -4.00 21.68 14.75
CA LYS A 187 -3.33 22.74 15.50
C LYS A 187 -2.67 22.16 16.76
N PRO A 188 -1.53 22.71 17.21
CA PRO A 188 -0.93 22.33 18.47
C PRO A 188 -1.94 22.46 19.63
N GLY A 189 -2.01 21.43 20.49
CA GLY A 189 -2.86 21.41 21.68
C GLY A 189 -4.33 21.08 21.43
N ASP A 190 -4.71 20.71 20.21
CA ASP A 190 -6.07 20.26 19.91
C ASP A 190 -6.38 18.87 20.52
N LYS A 191 -7.67 18.61 20.74
CA LYS A 191 -8.13 17.35 21.36
C LYS A 191 -7.91 16.17 20.41
N ALA A 192 -7.24 15.13 20.90
CA ALA A 192 -7.16 13.86 20.18
C ALA A 192 -8.56 13.23 20.09
N ALA A 193 -9.07 13.07 18.87
CA ALA A 193 -10.38 12.44 18.62
C ALA A 193 -10.30 10.90 18.63
N PHE A 194 -9.09 10.33 18.71
CA PHE A 194 -8.89 8.89 18.72
C PHE A 194 -9.28 8.28 20.07
N VAL A 195 -10.13 7.25 20.02
CA VAL A 195 -10.56 6.44 21.15
C VAL A 195 -10.04 5.01 20.96
N PRO A 196 -9.11 4.53 21.82
CA PRO A 196 -8.63 3.16 21.75
C PRO A 196 -9.77 2.15 21.92
N LYS A 197 -9.69 1.03 21.22
CA LYS A 197 -10.60 -0.10 21.42
C LYS A 197 -10.48 -0.60 22.86
N ALA A 198 -11.61 -0.98 23.46
CA ALA A 198 -11.62 -1.54 24.81
C ALA A 198 -10.68 -2.77 24.91
N GLY A 199 -9.79 -2.76 25.89
CA GLY A 199 -8.79 -3.82 26.09
C GLY A 199 -7.59 -3.75 25.12
N ALA A 200 -7.43 -2.68 24.34
CA ALA A 200 -6.20 -2.44 23.60
C ALA A 200 -5.01 -2.40 24.57
N ALA A 201 -3.91 -3.05 24.17
CA ALA A 201 -2.70 -3.05 24.97
C ALA A 201 -2.14 -1.63 25.10
N ASP A 202 -1.73 -1.27 26.31
CA ASP A 202 -0.95 -0.06 26.53
C ASP A 202 0.43 -0.21 25.86
N LYS A 203 0.73 0.67 24.91
CA LYS A 203 1.98 0.68 24.15
C LYS A 203 3.00 1.68 24.71
N GLY A 204 2.69 2.34 25.84
CA GLY A 204 3.50 3.41 26.41
C GLY A 204 3.45 4.70 25.58
N CYS A 205 2.38 4.85 24.80
CA CYS A 205 2.03 5.97 23.94
C CYS A 205 0.49 6.18 24.00
#